data_AF-A0AAD1TF30-F1
#
_entry.id   AF-A0AAD1TF30-F1
#
_cell.length_a   1.000
_cell.length_b   1.000
_cell.length_c   1.000
_cell.angle_alpha   90.00
_cell.angle_beta   90.00
_cell.angle_gamma   90.00
#
_symmetry.space_group_name_H-M   'P 1'
#
loop_
_entity.id
_entity.type
_entity.pdbx_description
1 polymer ?
#
loop_
_entity_poly.entity_id
_entity_poly.type
_entity_poly.pdbx_seq_one_letter_code
_entity_poly.pdbx_strand_id
1 'polypeptide(L)'
;MGCSRKAKPLVSTCVILSGMSNVLCLLYVGWVTNYMAGLYVRVQGPPDSKQGPPENKAPEGDTLSIIHRLERLESVINQHIQEAPQKLEENADDPFTDSSLFAHWGQDLSPEERRTALKQFQYYGYNAYLSDRLPLDRPIPDLRPAGCKNLTYHENLPQVSIAFIFVNEALSVILRSIHSAIERTPAHLLKEIILVDDNSNNEELKLKIAKYVDEVNQQRPGFIKMVRHSKQEGLIRSRVSGWRAATAPVVALFDAHVEFSVGWAEPVLNRIKENRKIIISPSFDNIKYDNFEIEGYPLSAQGFDWELWCRYLNPPKSWWKMENASAPIRSPALIGCFIVDRLYFEEIGLLDEGMEVYGGENVELGIRVWQCGGSVEVLPCSRIAHIERAHKPYTEDLTAHVRRNALRVAEVWMDEFKSHVYMAWNIPQEDPGIDIGDISERKALRKRLQCKTFRWYLVTVYPEMRTYSDNIAYGVLQNSLKTELCLDQGPATDNIPILYICHGMTPQSVYYSSNEQIHVGALSPTIDDDDNRCLVDVNSRPRLIECNYAKAKRMKLYWHFIQGGSIQNKKSKRCLELQENSDIEYGYQLVLQKCSGQRWSITNFHKNITA
;
A
#
# COMPACT_ATOMS: atom_id res chain seq x y z
N MET A 1 -34.89 -62.30 24.14
CA MET A 1 -36.03 -61.43 24.50
C MET A 1 -35.83 -60.07 23.81
N GLY A 2 -36.84 -59.67 23.00
CA GLY A 2 -37.20 -58.33 22.48
C GLY A 2 -36.13 -57.41 21.86
N CYS A 3 -36.11 -57.15 20.53
CA CYS A 3 -36.88 -56.12 19.78
C CYS A 3 -36.62 -54.67 20.26
N SER A 4 -36.31 -53.65 19.45
CA SER A 4 -36.85 -53.28 18.12
C SER A 4 -35.95 -52.27 17.38
N ARG A 5 -36.06 -52.28 16.04
CA ARG A 5 -35.64 -51.25 15.06
C ARG A 5 -36.21 -49.85 15.36
N LYS A 6 -35.52 -48.78 14.91
CA LYS A 6 -36.09 -47.69 14.06
C LYS A 6 -34.98 -46.82 13.43
N ALA A 7 -35.21 -46.45 12.18
CA ALA A 7 -34.38 -45.61 11.33
C ALA A 7 -34.77 -44.11 11.41
N LYS A 8 -33.81 -43.23 11.05
CA LYS A 8 -33.82 -41.81 10.54
C LYS A 8 -35.14 -41.00 10.61
N PRO A 9 -35.15 -39.66 10.88
CA PRO A 9 -34.25 -38.65 10.27
C PRO A 9 -33.82 -37.45 11.16
N LEU A 10 -32.58 -36.98 11.04
CA LEU A 10 -32.11 -35.72 11.66
C LEU A 10 -31.36 -34.80 10.67
N VAL A 11 -31.39 -35.12 9.37
CA VAL A 11 -30.71 -34.33 8.32
C VAL A 11 -31.65 -33.34 7.62
N SER A 12 -32.97 -33.38 7.88
CA SER A 12 -33.92 -32.50 7.19
C SER A 12 -34.12 -31.14 7.85
N THR A 13 -33.86 -30.99 9.15
CA THR A 13 -34.18 -29.75 9.89
C THR A 13 -33.13 -28.65 9.71
N CYS A 14 -31.87 -29.02 9.47
CA CYS A 14 -30.78 -28.06 9.24
C CYS A 14 -30.83 -27.44 7.83
N VAL A 15 -31.31 -28.17 6.82
CA VAL A 15 -31.49 -27.65 5.46
C VAL A 15 -32.68 -26.69 5.37
N ILE A 16 -33.74 -26.89 6.18
CA ILE A 16 -34.91 -26.01 6.21
C ILE A 16 -34.58 -24.69 6.93
N LEU A 17 -33.78 -24.71 8.01
CA LEU A 17 -33.33 -23.50 8.70
C LEU A 17 -32.35 -22.67 7.84
N SER A 18 -31.45 -23.32 7.08
CA SER A 18 -30.60 -22.64 6.09
C SER A 18 -31.39 -22.04 4.91
N GLY A 19 -32.49 -22.69 4.50
CA GLY A 19 -33.34 -22.19 3.42
C GLY A 19 -34.16 -20.96 3.83
N MET A 20 -34.67 -20.93 5.06
CA MET A 20 -35.46 -19.81 5.57
C MET A 20 -34.63 -18.54 5.84
N SER A 21 -33.38 -18.67 6.27
CA SER A 21 -32.46 -17.54 6.40
C SER A 21 -32.11 -16.89 5.06
N ASN A 22 -31.99 -17.69 3.99
CA ASN A 22 -31.72 -17.16 2.65
C ASN A 22 -32.94 -16.47 2.01
N VAL A 23 -34.16 -16.94 2.29
CA VAL A 23 -35.39 -16.27 1.82
C VAL A 23 -35.61 -14.94 2.54
N LEU A 24 -35.34 -14.85 3.85
CA LEU A 24 -35.37 -13.59 4.59
C LEU A 24 -34.30 -12.61 4.10
N CYS A 25 -33.10 -13.09 3.75
CA CYS A 25 -32.05 -12.25 3.19
C CYS A 25 -32.41 -11.73 1.78
N LEU A 26 -33.00 -12.56 0.92
CA LEU A 26 -33.45 -12.14 -0.42
C LEU A 26 -34.64 -11.17 -0.37
N LEU A 27 -35.55 -11.33 0.60
CA LEU A 27 -36.66 -10.39 0.81
C LEU A 27 -36.16 -9.05 1.39
N TYR A 28 -35.14 -9.06 2.26
CA TYR A 28 -34.50 -7.86 2.78
C TYR A 28 -33.74 -7.10 1.69
N VAL A 29 -32.97 -7.81 0.85
CA VAL A 29 -32.28 -7.22 -0.31
C VAL A 29 -33.30 -6.66 -1.31
N GLY A 30 -34.39 -7.39 -1.61
CA GLY A 30 -35.46 -6.93 -2.48
C GLY A 30 -36.19 -5.69 -1.94
N TRP A 31 -36.37 -5.59 -0.63
CA TRP A 31 -36.95 -4.41 0.04
C TRP A 31 -36.01 -3.21 -0.02
N VAL A 32 -34.71 -3.40 0.25
CA VAL A 32 -33.68 -2.35 0.14
C VAL A 32 -33.54 -1.84 -1.30
N THR A 33 -33.56 -2.73 -2.31
CA THR A 33 -33.50 -2.31 -3.71
C THR A 33 -34.74 -1.54 -4.17
N ASN A 34 -35.94 -1.93 -3.70
CA ASN A 34 -37.17 -1.18 -4.00
C ASN A 34 -37.25 0.16 -3.25
N TYR A 35 -36.71 0.22 -2.02
CA TYR A 35 -36.62 1.45 -1.26
C TYR A 35 -35.64 2.45 -1.91
N MET A 36 -34.50 1.98 -2.40
CA MET A 36 -33.53 2.79 -3.14
C MET A 36 -34.06 3.23 -4.52
N ALA A 37 -34.87 2.41 -5.20
CA ALA A 37 -35.52 2.78 -6.46
C ALA A 37 -36.65 3.82 -6.26
N GLY A 38 -37.28 3.87 -5.09
CA GLY A 38 -38.35 4.82 -4.74
C GLY A 38 -37.86 6.23 -4.38
N LEU A 39 -36.56 6.41 -4.11
CA LEU A 39 -35.95 7.70 -3.75
C LEU A 39 -35.53 8.56 -4.96
N TYR A 40 -35.59 8.02 -6.19
CA TYR A 40 -35.41 8.81 -7.41
C TYR A 40 -36.75 9.35 -7.92
N VAL A 41 -37.10 10.56 -7.47
CA VAL A 41 -38.23 11.33 -7.99
C VAL A 41 -37.93 11.79 -9.43
N ARG A 42 -38.81 11.41 -10.35
CA ARG A 42 -38.88 11.89 -11.74
C ARG A 42 -39.12 13.40 -11.78
N VAL A 43 -38.22 14.14 -12.43
CA VAL A 43 -38.51 15.49 -12.94
C VAL A 43 -39.14 15.36 -14.33
N GLN A 44 -40.35 15.88 -14.50
CA GLN A 44 -41.07 15.95 -15.78
C GLN A 44 -40.54 17.11 -16.64
N GLY A 45 -40.18 16.85 -17.89
CA GLY A 45 -39.97 17.86 -18.93
C GLY A 45 -41.27 18.25 -19.64
N PRO A 46 -41.33 19.43 -20.30
CA PRO A 46 -42.56 19.96 -20.93
C PRO A 46 -42.87 19.28 -22.28
N PRO A 47 -44.12 19.37 -22.80
CA PRO A 47 -44.53 18.60 -23.97
C PRO A 47 -44.25 19.33 -25.29
N ASP A 48 -43.70 18.60 -26.26
CA ASP A 48 -43.57 19.04 -27.66
C ASP A 48 -44.76 18.59 -28.51
N SER A 49 -45.14 19.45 -29.46
CA SER A 49 -46.22 19.19 -30.42
C SER A 49 -45.72 19.15 -31.87
N LYS A 50 -46.01 18.01 -32.51
CA LYS A 50 -46.32 17.73 -33.94
C LYS A 50 -45.24 17.85 -35.04
N GLN A 51 -45.30 16.85 -35.91
CA GLN A 51 -44.47 16.48 -37.08
C GLN A 51 -44.62 17.39 -38.32
N GLY A 52 -43.57 17.40 -39.15
CA GLY A 52 -43.60 17.67 -40.60
C GLY A 52 -42.33 17.15 -41.30
N PRO A 53 -42.36 16.63 -42.56
CA PRO A 53 -41.21 15.99 -43.23
C PRO A 53 -40.60 16.91 -44.35
N PRO A 54 -39.70 16.42 -45.24
CA PRO A 54 -38.24 16.63 -45.19
C PRO A 54 -37.69 17.49 -46.37
N GLU A 55 -36.47 18.06 -46.26
CA GLU A 55 -35.71 18.50 -47.45
C GLU A 55 -34.18 18.52 -47.24
N ASN A 56 -33.46 18.19 -48.33
CA ASN A 56 -32.01 17.92 -48.44
C ASN A 56 -31.10 19.16 -48.36
N LYS A 57 -29.88 19.01 -47.80
CA LYS A 57 -28.58 19.47 -48.38
C LYS A 57 -27.37 19.11 -47.48
N ALA A 58 -26.28 18.66 -48.12
CA ALA A 58 -24.95 18.36 -47.55
C ALA A 58 -24.00 19.58 -47.63
N PRO A 59 -22.71 19.51 -47.22
CA PRO A 59 -22.09 18.94 -46.01
C PRO A 59 -21.27 20.02 -45.23
N GLU A 60 -21.57 20.26 -43.95
CA GLU A 60 -20.74 21.08 -43.03
C GLU A 60 -20.13 20.22 -41.91
N GLY A 61 -19.57 19.06 -42.27
CA GLY A 61 -19.10 18.06 -41.30
C GLY A 61 -17.69 18.27 -40.76
N ASP A 62 -16.80 18.94 -41.49
CA ASP A 62 -15.37 18.98 -41.12
C ASP A 62 -14.98 20.19 -40.25
N THR A 63 -15.62 21.35 -40.45
CA THR A 63 -15.28 22.57 -39.69
C THR A 63 -15.76 22.51 -38.24
N LEU A 64 -16.95 21.93 -38.01
CA LEU A 64 -17.50 21.70 -36.66
C LEU A 64 -16.71 20.62 -35.90
N SER A 65 -16.23 19.58 -36.59
CA SER A 65 -15.38 18.55 -35.99
C SER A 65 -14.01 19.08 -35.56
N ILE A 66 -13.43 20.00 -36.36
CA ILE A 66 -12.16 20.64 -36.04
C ILE A 66 -12.31 21.64 -34.89
N ILE A 67 -13.41 22.40 -34.82
CA ILE A 67 -13.70 23.32 -33.71
C ILE A 67 -13.95 22.53 -32.41
N HIS A 68 -14.75 21.45 -32.45
CA HIS A 68 -14.93 20.59 -31.29
C HIS A 68 -13.63 19.88 -30.86
N ARG A 69 -12.72 19.60 -31.79
CA ARG A 69 -11.39 19.03 -31.50
C ARG A 69 -10.43 20.06 -30.92
N LEU A 70 -10.49 21.31 -31.36
CA LEU A 70 -9.69 22.42 -30.83
C LEU A 70 -10.16 22.83 -29.43
N GLU A 71 -11.47 22.94 -29.21
CA GLU A 71 -12.05 23.20 -27.87
C GLU A 71 -11.78 22.05 -26.90
N ARG A 72 -11.73 20.80 -27.39
CA ARG A 72 -11.40 19.63 -26.56
C ARG A 72 -9.90 19.47 -26.34
N LEU A 73 -9.05 19.88 -27.27
CA LEU A 73 -7.60 20.01 -27.04
C LEU A 73 -7.31 21.15 -26.06
N GLU A 74 -8.03 22.26 -26.12
CA GLU A 74 -7.93 23.36 -25.15
C GLU A 74 -8.44 22.92 -23.77
N SER A 75 -9.49 22.10 -23.70
CA SER A 75 -9.96 21.46 -22.45
C SER A 75 -8.97 20.44 -21.88
N VAL A 76 -8.29 19.65 -22.72
CA VAL A 76 -7.28 18.66 -22.29
C VAL A 76 -5.96 19.33 -21.92
N ILE A 77 -5.58 20.39 -22.64
CA ILE A 77 -4.44 21.26 -22.30
C ILE A 77 -4.75 22.03 -21.02
N ASN A 78 -5.97 22.54 -20.81
CA ASN A 78 -6.35 23.19 -19.54
C ASN A 78 -6.48 22.19 -18.38
N GLN A 79 -6.80 20.92 -18.63
CA GLN A 79 -6.71 19.85 -17.63
C GLN A 79 -5.26 19.44 -17.31
N HIS A 80 -4.31 19.57 -18.24
CA HIS A 80 -2.88 19.34 -18.01
C HIS A 80 -2.12 20.58 -17.52
N ILE A 81 -2.62 21.80 -17.75
CA ILE A 81 -2.03 23.07 -17.27
C ILE A 81 -2.48 23.41 -15.83
N GLN A 82 -3.41 22.66 -15.23
CA GLN A 82 -3.70 22.76 -13.79
C GLN A 82 -2.59 22.16 -12.89
N GLU A 83 -1.38 21.94 -13.43
CA GLU A 83 -0.13 21.85 -12.68
C GLU A 83 0.42 23.25 -12.34
N ALA A 84 -0.26 23.93 -11.43
CA ALA A 84 0.23 24.97 -10.53
C ALA A 84 -0.97 25.38 -9.65
N PRO A 85 -0.80 25.65 -8.35
CA PRO A 85 -1.92 26.12 -7.54
C PRO A 85 -2.33 27.51 -8.06
N GLN A 86 -3.37 27.56 -8.90
CA GLN A 86 -4.13 28.79 -9.06
C GLN A 86 -4.70 29.12 -7.69
N LYS A 87 -4.46 30.35 -7.22
CA LYS A 87 -5.21 30.92 -6.09
C LYS A 87 -6.69 30.67 -6.36
N LEU A 88 -7.31 29.81 -5.54
CA LEU A 88 -8.75 29.60 -5.54
C LEU A 88 -9.42 30.96 -5.36
N GLU A 89 -10.04 31.48 -6.41
CA GLU A 89 -11.04 32.54 -6.25
C GLU A 89 -12.27 31.90 -5.59
N GLU A 90 -12.59 32.43 -4.41
CA GLU A 90 -13.65 31.94 -3.53
C GLU A 90 -15.02 32.28 -4.11
N ASN A 91 -15.81 31.25 -4.42
CA ASN A 91 -17.26 31.39 -4.47
C ASN A 91 -17.86 30.90 -3.15
N ALA A 92 -18.54 31.80 -2.44
CA ALA A 92 -19.00 31.60 -1.07
C ALA A 92 -20.17 30.61 -0.90
N ASP A 93 -20.74 30.11 -2.01
CA ASP A 93 -22.06 29.46 -2.04
C ASP A 93 -22.07 27.98 -2.48
N ASP A 94 -20.92 27.32 -2.67
CA ASP A 94 -20.94 25.89 -3.05
C ASP A 94 -21.27 25.01 -1.83
N PRO A 95 -22.28 24.12 -1.89
CA PRO A 95 -22.70 23.31 -0.75
C PRO A 95 -21.59 22.35 -0.29
N PHE A 96 -21.18 22.49 0.98
CA PHE A 96 -20.10 21.76 1.67
C PHE A 96 -20.40 20.26 1.94
N THR A 97 -21.21 19.61 1.12
CA THR A 97 -21.89 18.36 1.51
C THR A 97 -21.16 17.04 1.25
N ASP A 98 -20.03 16.98 0.53
CA ASP A 98 -19.51 15.68 0.03
C ASP A 98 -18.01 15.36 0.30
N SER A 99 -17.36 15.98 1.29
CA SER A 99 -16.03 15.47 1.69
C SER A 99 -16.17 14.23 2.58
N SER A 100 -15.48 13.15 2.23
CA SER A 100 -15.39 11.92 3.04
C SER A 100 -14.90 12.16 4.47
N LEU A 101 -14.20 13.28 4.71
CA LEU A 101 -13.77 13.72 6.04
C LEU A 101 -14.93 13.88 7.03
N PHE A 102 -16.09 14.37 6.57
CA PHE A 102 -17.23 14.67 7.43
C PHE A 102 -18.26 13.53 7.52
N ALA A 103 -17.93 12.35 6.99
CA ALA A 103 -18.83 11.20 7.01
C ALA A 103 -19.19 10.75 8.43
N HIS A 104 -18.24 10.79 9.36
CA HIS A 104 -18.40 10.34 10.75
C HIS A 104 -18.19 11.45 11.80
N TRP A 105 -17.85 12.66 11.37
CA TRP A 105 -17.47 13.75 12.27
C TRP A 105 -17.84 15.12 11.68
N GLY A 106 -17.95 16.15 12.53
CA GLY A 106 -18.06 17.55 12.08
C GLY A 106 -19.47 18.01 11.71
N GLN A 107 -20.50 17.22 12.07
CA GLN A 107 -21.90 17.58 11.78
C GLN A 107 -22.34 18.89 12.46
N ASP A 108 -21.83 19.13 13.66
CA ASP A 108 -22.15 20.32 14.46
C ASP A 108 -21.32 21.57 14.09
N LEU A 109 -20.37 21.46 13.16
CA LEU A 109 -19.51 22.58 12.77
C LEU A 109 -20.22 23.53 11.82
N SER A 110 -19.95 24.83 12.00
CA SER A 110 -20.37 25.86 11.05
C SER A 110 -19.69 25.69 9.68
N PRO A 111 -20.25 26.27 8.59
CA PRO A 111 -19.64 26.19 7.27
C PRO A 111 -18.20 26.70 7.20
N GLU A 112 -17.85 27.75 7.96
CA GLU A 112 -16.51 28.32 8.01
C GLU A 112 -15.51 27.39 8.73
N GLU A 113 -15.94 26.75 9.81
CA GLU A 113 -15.14 25.75 10.50
C GLU A 113 -14.88 24.52 9.62
N ARG A 114 -15.90 24.07 8.87
CA ARG A 114 -15.75 22.99 7.88
C ARG A 114 -14.76 23.36 6.77
N ARG A 115 -14.77 24.60 6.28
CA ARG A 115 -13.75 25.10 5.32
C ARG A 115 -12.34 24.98 5.88
N THR A 116 -12.16 25.44 7.12
CA THR A 116 -10.85 25.41 7.78
C THR A 116 -10.38 23.98 8.00
N ALA A 117 -11.27 23.09 8.47
CA ALA A 117 -10.99 21.68 8.66
C ALA A 117 -10.60 20.98 7.36
N LEU A 118 -11.34 21.22 6.26
CA LEU A 118 -11.06 20.63 4.96
C LEU A 118 -9.70 21.09 4.41
N LYS A 119 -9.38 22.38 4.52
CA LYS A 119 -8.07 22.92 4.09
C LYS A 119 -6.91 22.27 4.84
N GLN A 120 -7.05 22.10 6.16
CA GLN A 120 -6.05 21.40 6.95
C GLN A 120 -5.96 19.91 6.60
N PHE A 121 -7.09 19.25 6.38
CA PHE A 121 -7.12 17.85 5.93
C PHE A 121 -6.42 17.65 4.59
N GLN A 122 -6.66 18.52 3.62
CA GLN A 122 -5.95 18.49 2.33
C GLN A 122 -4.45 18.69 2.50
N TYR A 123 -4.03 19.55 3.42
CA TYR A 123 -2.61 19.82 3.66
C TYR A 123 -1.89 18.69 4.42
N TYR A 124 -2.52 18.12 5.46
CA TYR A 124 -1.87 17.12 6.32
C TYR A 124 -2.21 15.66 5.94
N GLY A 125 -3.30 15.41 5.24
CA GLY A 125 -3.80 14.05 4.99
C GLY A 125 -4.57 13.44 6.17
N TYR A 126 -4.89 14.24 7.19
CA TYR A 126 -5.71 13.86 8.35
C TYR A 126 -6.35 15.12 8.98
N ASN A 127 -7.31 14.92 9.88
CA ASN A 127 -8.10 15.97 10.51
C ASN A 127 -7.31 16.75 11.58
N ALA A 128 -6.34 17.58 11.15
CA ALA A 128 -5.56 18.40 12.07
C ALA A 128 -6.44 19.38 12.86
N TYR A 129 -7.59 19.80 12.30
CA TYR A 129 -8.50 20.72 12.98
C TYR A 129 -9.11 20.11 14.25
N LEU A 130 -9.50 18.83 14.17
CA LEU A 130 -9.89 18.07 15.34
C LEU A 130 -8.68 17.84 16.27
N SER A 131 -7.53 17.48 15.70
CA SER A 131 -6.32 17.24 16.48
C SER A 131 -5.93 18.43 17.35
N ASP A 132 -6.02 19.65 16.84
CA ASP A 132 -5.72 20.89 17.57
C ASP A 132 -6.63 21.12 18.78
N ARG A 133 -7.79 20.46 18.82
CA ARG A 133 -8.79 20.54 19.90
C ARG A 133 -8.75 19.34 20.85
N LEU A 134 -7.94 18.33 20.55
CA LEU A 134 -7.73 17.17 21.42
C LEU A 134 -6.61 17.46 22.43
N PRO A 135 -6.77 17.05 23.71
CA PRO A 135 -5.69 17.11 24.68
C PRO A 135 -4.42 16.40 24.19
N LEU A 136 -3.25 16.93 24.57
CA LEU A 136 -1.95 16.32 24.26
C LEU A 136 -1.69 15.05 25.11
N ASP A 137 -2.41 14.90 26.22
CA ASP A 137 -2.37 13.83 27.21
C ASP A 137 -3.67 12.99 27.21
N ARG A 138 -4.39 12.96 26.08
CA ARG A 138 -5.63 12.21 25.97
C ARG A 138 -5.42 10.72 26.30
N PRO A 139 -6.36 10.06 26.98
CA PRO A 139 -6.27 8.63 27.23
C PRO A 139 -6.51 7.84 25.93
N ILE A 140 -5.77 6.73 25.77
CA ILE A 140 -5.93 5.77 24.68
C ILE A 140 -6.26 4.37 25.23
N PRO A 141 -7.04 3.54 24.51
CA PRO A 141 -7.41 2.21 24.99
C PRO A 141 -6.20 1.28 25.12
N ASP A 142 -6.22 0.41 26.13
CA ASP A 142 -5.23 -0.68 26.27
C ASP A 142 -5.66 -1.89 25.44
N LEU A 143 -5.15 -1.96 24.21
CA LEU A 143 -5.46 -2.99 23.21
C LEU A 143 -4.50 -4.20 23.27
N ARG A 144 -3.67 -4.31 24.31
CA ARG A 144 -2.74 -5.43 24.45
C ARG A 144 -3.49 -6.74 24.70
N PRO A 145 -2.96 -7.88 24.19
CA PRO A 145 -3.46 -9.20 24.57
C PRO A 145 -3.51 -9.37 26.09
N ALA A 146 -4.51 -10.11 26.59
CA ALA A 146 -4.75 -10.26 28.04
C ALA A 146 -3.51 -10.76 28.81
N GLY A 147 -2.71 -11.65 28.21
CA GLY A 147 -1.49 -12.18 28.81
C GLY A 147 -0.39 -11.13 29.04
N CYS A 148 -0.37 -10.04 28.27
CA CYS A 148 0.67 -9.00 28.37
C CYS A 148 0.62 -8.23 29.69
N LYS A 149 -0.57 -8.10 30.30
CA LYS A 149 -0.77 -7.34 31.55
C LYS A 149 -0.12 -8.00 32.75
N ASN A 150 0.11 -9.31 32.68
CA ASN A 150 0.67 -10.11 33.77
C ASN A 150 2.16 -10.39 33.58
N LEU A 151 2.79 -9.87 32.52
CA LEU A 151 4.22 -10.04 32.30
C LEU A 151 5.01 -9.15 33.26
N THR A 152 6.09 -9.70 33.80
CA THR A 152 7.05 -8.98 34.62
C THR A 152 8.38 -8.92 33.89
N TYR A 153 9.04 -7.78 33.95
CA TYR A 153 10.32 -7.54 33.29
C TYR A 153 11.38 -7.24 34.34
N HIS A 154 12.64 -7.46 33.98
CA HIS A 154 13.75 -7.08 34.86
C HIS A 154 13.73 -5.58 35.13
N GLU A 155 14.10 -5.15 36.34
CA GLU A 155 14.17 -3.71 36.67
C GLU A 155 15.34 -3.02 35.95
N ASN A 156 16.44 -3.73 35.72
CA ASN A 156 17.63 -3.19 35.06
C ASN A 156 17.54 -3.37 33.53
N LEU A 157 16.73 -2.55 32.87
CA LEU A 157 16.62 -2.51 31.40
C LEU A 157 17.51 -1.40 30.81
N PRO A 158 18.01 -1.56 29.56
CA PRO A 158 18.76 -0.51 28.90
C PRO A 158 17.89 0.72 28.67
N GLN A 159 18.50 1.91 28.72
CA GLN A 159 17.80 3.14 28.36
C GLN A 159 17.56 3.23 26.85
N VAL A 160 16.56 4.02 26.47
CA VAL A 160 16.17 4.29 25.08
C VAL A 160 16.25 5.77 24.74
N SER A 161 16.77 6.09 23.56
CA SER A 161 16.62 7.38 22.89
C SER A 161 15.50 7.26 21.86
N ILE A 162 14.50 8.15 21.93
CA ILE A 162 13.38 8.16 20.97
C ILE A 162 13.64 9.27 19.96
N ALA A 163 13.67 8.95 18.68
CA ALA A 163 13.87 9.91 17.61
C ALA A 163 12.61 10.04 16.75
N PHE A 164 12.05 11.24 16.67
CA PHE A 164 10.92 11.59 15.80
C PHE A 164 11.41 12.33 14.57
N ILE A 165 11.08 11.80 13.39
CA ILE A 165 11.38 12.42 12.11
C ILE A 165 10.14 13.15 11.60
N PHE A 166 10.30 14.40 11.18
CA PHE A 166 9.20 15.19 10.64
C PHE A 166 9.62 16.19 9.57
N VAL A 167 8.68 16.50 8.70
CA VAL A 167 8.68 17.69 7.84
C VAL A 167 7.26 18.23 7.83
N ASN A 168 7.10 19.51 8.18
CA ASN A 168 5.80 20.20 8.17
C ASN A 168 4.66 19.46 8.91
N GLU A 169 4.97 18.77 10.01
CA GLU A 169 3.96 18.04 10.79
C GLU A 169 3.04 19.00 11.56
N ALA A 170 1.77 18.61 11.75
CA ALA A 170 0.87 19.39 12.59
C ALA A 170 1.41 19.47 14.03
N LEU A 171 1.46 20.69 14.59
CA LEU A 171 2.05 20.93 15.91
C LEU A 171 1.36 20.08 17.00
N SER A 172 0.03 20.01 17.01
CA SER A 172 -0.73 19.22 17.98
C SER A 172 -0.36 17.74 17.93
N VAL A 173 -0.07 17.20 16.75
CA VAL A 173 0.25 15.78 16.52
C VAL A 173 1.67 15.44 16.99
N ILE A 174 2.67 16.23 16.62
CA ILE A 174 4.06 15.98 17.08
C ILE A 174 4.18 16.19 18.59
N LEU A 175 3.51 17.21 19.16
CA LEU A 175 3.49 17.41 20.61
C LEU A 175 2.79 16.26 21.33
N ARG A 176 1.67 15.72 20.80
CA ARG A 176 1.01 14.54 21.39
C ARG A 176 1.90 13.29 21.34
N SER A 177 2.69 13.12 20.28
CA SER A 177 3.69 12.05 20.19
C SER A 177 4.76 12.19 21.28
N ILE A 178 5.28 13.40 21.50
CA ILE A 178 6.26 13.68 22.55
C ILE A 178 5.66 13.46 23.94
N HIS A 179 4.46 13.99 24.20
CA HIS A 179 3.78 13.86 25.49
C HIS A 179 3.50 12.39 25.84
N SER A 180 2.91 11.63 24.91
CA SER A 180 2.64 10.21 25.13
C SER A 180 3.93 9.40 25.32
N ALA A 181 5.02 9.72 24.61
CA ALA A 181 6.32 9.08 24.82
C ALA A 181 6.87 9.34 26.23
N ILE A 182 6.77 10.57 26.74
CA ILE A 182 7.22 10.95 28.09
C ILE A 182 6.37 10.27 29.16
N GLU A 183 5.05 10.31 29.02
CA GLU A 183 4.12 9.81 30.03
C GLU A 183 4.12 8.27 30.09
N ARG A 184 4.21 7.60 28.94
CA ARG A 184 4.06 6.14 28.82
C ARG A 184 5.38 5.38 28.83
N THR A 185 6.50 6.07 29.04
CA THR A 185 7.81 5.45 29.22
C THR A 185 8.34 5.73 30.62
N PRO A 186 8.71 4.70 31.41
CA PRO A 186 9.29 4.92 32.74
C PRO A 186 10.50 5.87 32.68
N ALA A 187 10.53 6.87 33.57
CA ALA A 187 11.52 7.96 33.53
C ALA A 187 12.99 7.49 33.56
N HIS A 188 13.28 6.36 34.21
CA HIS A 188 14.62 5.78 34.26
C HIS A 188 15.04 5.10 32.94
N LEU A 189 14.08 4.71 32.08
CA LEU A 189 14.33 4.10 30.77
C LEU A 189 14.43 5.15 29.66
N LEU A 190 13.67 6.24 29.73
CA LEU A 190 13.70 7.29 28.70
C LEU A 190 14.91 8.21 28.89
N LYS A 191 15.95 8.03 28.08
CA LYS A 191 17.18 8.83 28.15
C LYS A 191 16.95 10.25 27.65
N GLU A 192 16.44 10.36 26.43
CA GLU A 192 16.32 11.59 25.66
C GLU A 192 15.32 11.42 24.51
N ILE A 193 14.81 12.54 24.02
CA ILE A 193 14.01 12.64 22.80
C ILE A 193 14.78 13.44 21.77
N ILE A 194 14.79 12.98 20.53
CA ILE A 194 15.49 13.61 19.41
C ILE A 194 14.45 13.98 18.38
N LEU A 195 14.35 15.26 18.08
CA LEU A 195 13.52 15.75 17.00
C LEU A 195 14.42 15.94 15.79
N VAL A 196 14.05 15.38 14.64
CA VAL A 196 14.77 15.54 13.38
C VAL A 196 13.86 16.27 12.40
N ASP A 197 14.14 17.55 12.19
CA ASP A 197 13.45 18.40 11.22
C ASP A 197 14.11 18.26 9.85
N ASP A 198 13.42 17.58 8.93
CA ASP A 198 13.85 17.36 7.56
C ASP A 198 13.54 18.59 6.67
N ASN A 199 13.99 19.75 7.15
CA ASN A 199 13.87 21.04 6.49
C ASN A 199 12.42 21.50 6.26
N SER A 200 11.61 21.53 7.33
CA SER A 200 10.27 22.14 7.32
C SER A 200 10.31 23.58 6.79
N ASN A 201 9.27 24.01 6.10
CA ASN A 201 9.13 25.39 5.60
C ASN A 201 8.13 26.23 6.42
N ASN A 202 7.40 25.61 7.35
CA ASN A 202 6.50 26.31 8.26
C ASN A 202 7.29 26.99 9.41
N GLU A 203 7.45 28.30 9.35
CA GLU A 203 8.17 29.08 10.38
C GLU A 203 7.45 29.11 11.73
N GLU A 204 6.12 29.09 11.74
CA GLU A 204 5.35 29.05 12.99
C GLU A 204 5.58 27.73 13.74
N LEU A 205 5.61 26.62 13.00
CA LEU A 205 5.96 25.29 13.54
C LEU A 205 7.36 25.32 14.16
N LYS A 206 8.36 25.83 13.45
CA LYS A 206 9.75 25.92 13.93
C LYS A 206 9.84 26.72 15.23
N LEU A 207 9.20 27.89 15.27
CA LEU A 207 9.22 28.77 16.45
C LEU A 207 8.54 28.10 17.65
N LYS A 208 7.37 27.50 17.46
CA LYS A 208 6.62 26.85 18.53
C LYS A 208 7.32 25.60 19.07
N ILE A 209 7.91 24.77 18.19
CA ILE A 209 8.73 23.63 18.61
C ILE A 209 9.97 24.10 19.36
N ALA A 210 10.68 25.12 18.86
CA ALA A 210 11.87 25.64 19.54
C ALA A 210 11.52 26.13 20.97
N LYS A 211 10.43 26.89 21.10
CA LYS A 211 9.94 27.33 22.40
C LYS A 211 9.61 26.16 23.34
N TYR A 212 8.90 25.14 22.84
CA TYR A 212 8.57 23.96 23.63
C TYR A 212 9.83 23.19 24.08
N VAL A 213 10.80 23.02 23.17
CA VAL A 213 12.09 22.38 23.47
C VAL A 213 12.84 23.15 24.57
N ASP A 214 12.86 24.49 24.48
CA ASP A 214 13.50 25.34 25.48
C ASP A 214 12.82 25.22 26.85
N GLU A 215 11.49 25.22 26.90
CA GLU A 215 10.71 25.07 28.13
C GLU A 215 10.96 23.71 28.81
N VAL A 216 10.97 22.62 28.04
CA VAL A 216 11.27 21.29 28.58
C VAL A 216 12.73 21.19 29.04
N ASN A 217 13.67 21.74 28.27
CA ASN A 217 15.09 21.68 28.61
C ASN A 217 15.47 22.59 29.79
N GLN A 218 14.69 23.62 30.11
CA GLN A 218 14.85 24.37 31.36
C GLN A 218 14.60 23.47 32.58
N GLN A 219 13.66 22.52 32.48
CA GLN A 219 13.34 21.59 33.55
C GLN A 219 14.26 20.35 33.55
N ARG A 220 14.59 19.85 32.36
CA ARG A 220 15.47 18.68 32.17
C ARG A 220 16.54 18.99 31.10
N PRO A 221 17.68 19.58 31.50
CA PRO A 221 18.70 20.04 30.56
C PRO A 221 19.16 18.96 29.56
N GLY A 222 19.09 19.31 28.27
CA GLY A 222 19.51 18.44 27.17
C GLY A 222 18.63 17.22 26.94
N PHE A 223 17.42 17.18 27.51
CA PHE A 223 16.50 16.06 27.35
C PHE A 223 15.93 15.95 25.95
N ILE A 224 15.53 17.09 25.36
CA ILE A 224 15.10 17.13 23.97
C ILE A 224 16.22 17.74 23.12
N LYS A 225 16.68 16.99 22.13
CA LYS A 225 17.69 17.42 21.14
C LYS A 225 17.01 17.75 19.83
N MET A 226 17.37 18.88 19.24
CA MET A 226 16.87 19.31 17.92
C MET A 226 17.97 19.12 16.88
N VAL A 227 17.73 18.26 15.89
CA VAL A 227 18.54 18.10 14.67
C VAL A 227 17.79 18.75 13.51
N ARG A 228 18.45 19.65 12.77
CA ARG A 228 17.85 20.33 11.61
C ARG A 228 18.71 20.09 10.37
N HIS A 229 18.09 19.63 9.30
CA HIS A 229 18.75 19.55 8.01
C HIS A 229 18.74 20.91 7.31
N SER A 230 19.78 21.20 6.51
CA SER A 230 19.88 22.42 5.69
C SER A 230 19.08 22.33 4.38
N LYS A 231 18.66 21.13 4.01
CA LYS A 231 17.83 20.81 2.84
C LYS A 231 16.99 19.57 3.18
N GLN A 232 15.96 19.28 2.41
CA GLN A 232 15.18 18.06 2.58
C GLN A 232 16.02 16.85 2.13
N GLU A 233 16.30 15.94 3.06
CA GLU A 233 17.12 14.74 2.86
C GLU A 233 16.29 13.46 2.74
N GLY A 234 15.02 13.50 3.15
CA GLY A 234 14.10 12.36 3.15
C GLY A 234 14.11 11.55 4.45
N LEU A 235 13.15 10.63 4.56
CA LEU A 235 12.91 9.82 5.75
C LEU A 235 14.14 8.98 6.13
N ILE A 236 14.79 8.38 5.14
CA ILE A 236 15.91 7.45 5.33
C ILE A 236 17.09 8.15 6.01
N ARG A 237 17.58 9.24 5.42
CA ARG A 237 18.72 10.00 5.97
C ARG A 237 18.37 10.67 7.28
N SER A 238 17.12 11.12 7.44
CA SER A 238 16.63 11.68 8.71
C SER A 238 16.62 10.66 9.84
N ARG A 239 16.24 9.40 9.59
CA ARG A 239 16.38 8.32 10.58
C ARG A 239 17.84 8.08 10.97
N VAL A 240 18.76 8.12 10.00
CA VAL A 240 20.19 8.00 10.27
C VAL A 240 20.71 9.19 11.09
N SER A 241 20.30 10.42 10.78
CA SER A 241 20.62 11.61 11.58
C SER A 241 20.10 11.53 13.02
N GLY A 242 18.87 11.01 13.21
CA GLY A 242 18.32 10.74 14.53
C GLY A 242 19.14 9.73 15.33
N TRP A 243 19.58 8.65 14.68
CA TRP A 243 20.49 7.68 15.28
C TRP A 243 21.85 8.29 15.64
N ARG A 244 22.45 9.13 14.76
CA ARG A 244 23.74 9.80 15.02
C ARG A 244 23.70 10.70 16.26
N ALA A 245 22.56 11.33 16.54
CA ALA A 245 22.38 12.18 17.71
C ALA A 245 22.08 11.41 19.01
N ALA A 246 21.76 10.12 18.91
CA ALA A 246 21.36 9.28 20.03
C ALA A 246 22.54 8.77 20.85
N THR A 247 22.36 8.73 22.15
CA THR A 247 23.39 8.36 23.14
C THR A 247 23.00 7.15 23.99
N ALA A 248 21.72 6.78 24.04
CA ALA A 248 21.29 5.60 24.77
C ALA A 248 21.76 4.29 24.10
N PRO A 249 21.80 3.16 24.84
CA PRO A 249 22.11 1.85 24.25
C PRO A 249 21.10 1.40 23.19
N VAL A 250 19.82 1.78 23.33
CA VAL A 250 18.75 1.45 22.39
C VAL A 250 18.23 2.72 21.72
N VAL A 251 17.95 2.66 20.42
CA VAL A 251 17.34 3.77 19.66
C VAL A 251 16.01 3.32 19.10
N ALA A 252 14.98 4.13 19.31
CA ALA A 252 13.67 3.95 18.71
C ALA A 252 13.43 5.05 17.67
N LEU A 253 13.29 4.65 16.40
CA LEU A 253 13.14 5.54 15.25
C LEU A 253 11.67 5.56 14.83
N PHE A 254 11.00 6.68 15.08
CA PHE A 254 9.56 6.85 14.90
C PHE A 254 9.22 8.00 13.94
N ASP A 255 8.07 7.84 13.29
CA ASP A 255 7.37 8.94 12.62
C ASP A 255 6.79 9.89 13.69
N ALA A 256 6.53 11.15 13.34
CA ALA A 256 6.08 12.18 14.28
C ALA A 256 4.58 12.17 14.61
N HIS A 257 3.83 11.17 14.15
CA HIS A 257 2.38 11.05 14.27
C HIS A 257 1.98 9.72 14.91
N VAL A 258 2.44 9.50 16.14
CA VAL A 258 2.23 8.27 16.91
C VAL A 258 1.76 8.57 18.34
N GLU A 259 1.02 7.65 18.96
CA GLU A 259 0.67 7.70 20.37
C GLU A 259 1.06 6.37 21.04
N PHE A 260 1.87 6.46 22.10
CA PHE A 260 2.44 5.29 22.77
C PHE A 260 1.42 4.63 23.71
N SER A 261 1.28 3.30 23.63
CA SER A 261 0.43 2.54 24.56
C SER A 261 1.13 2.28 25.90
N VAL A 262 0.33 1.90 26.89
CA VAL A 262 0.84 1.58 28.23
C VAL A 262 1.76 0.34 28.18
N GLY A 263 2.93 0.44 28.81
CA GLY A 263 3.88 -0.67 28.93
C GLY A 263 4.49 -1.09 27.59
N TRP A 264 4.67 -0.15 26.65
CA TRP A 264 5.24 -0.44 25.34
C TRP A 264 6.76 -0.69 25.41
N ALA A 265 7.48 -0.02 26.31
CA ALA A 265 8.94 0.06 26.30
C ALA A 265 9.60 -1.18 26.91
N GLU A 266 9.11 -1.64 28.06
CA GLU A 266 9.66 -2.75 28.83
C GLU A 266 9.78 -4.06 28.03
N PRO A 267 8.75 -4.54 27.30
CA PRO A 267 8.88 -5.73 26.45
C PRO A 267 9.96 -5.58 25.37
N VAL A 268 10.06 -4.40 24.76
CA VAL A 268 11.03 -4.11 23.69
C VAL A 268 12.45 -4.13 24.24
N LEU A 269 12.67 -3.41 25.34
CA LEU A 269 13.98 -3.28 25.95
C LEU A 269 14.46 -4.59 26.57
N ASN A 270 13.54 -5.37 27.17
CA ASN A 270 13.87 -6.70 27.65
C ASN A 270 14.29 -7.61 26.49
N ARG A 271 13.55 -7.58 25.37
CA ARG A 271 13.84 -8.43 24.22
C ARG A 271 15.17 -8.09 23.54
N ILE A 272 15.51 -6.81 23.39
CA ILE A 272 16.82 -6.38 22.87
C ILE A 272 17.95 -6.74 23.85
N LYS A 273 17.70 -6.64 25.16
CA LYS A 273 18.69 -7.06 26.17
C LYS A 273 19.01 -8.55 26.10
N GLU A 274 18.01 -9.41 25.82
CA GLU A 274 18.21 -10.85 25.62
C GLU A 274 19.06 -11.13 24.37
N ASN A 275 18.83 -10.38 23.30
CA ASN A 275 19.60 -10.51 22.07
C ASN A 275 19.64 -9.19 21.30
N ARG A 276 20.82 -8.55 21.31
CA ARG A 276 21.06 -7.24 20.66
C ARG A 276 20.88 -7.26 19.13
N LYS A 277 20.87 -8.44 18.51
CA LYS A 277 20.73 -8.60 17.05
C LYS A 277 19.27 -8.69 16.58
N ILE A 278 18.32 -8.42 17.47
CA ILE A 278 16.90 -8.34 17.15
C ILE A 278 16.55 -6.88 16.81
N ILE A 279 15.90 -6.67 15.67
CA ILE A 279 15.20 -5.42 15.38
C ILE A 279 13.72 -5.64 15.66
N ILE A 280 13.13 -4.73 16.43
CA ILE A 280 11.75 -4.84 16.86
C ILE A 280 10.91 -3.83 16.09
N SER A 281 9.89 -4.32 15.39
CA SER A 281 8.75 -3.50 15.01
C SER A 281 7.72 -3.57 16.16
N PRO A 282 7.18 -2.45 16.63
CA PRO A 282 6.02 -2.50 17.52
C PRO A 282 4.81 -3.09 16.77
N SER A 283 3.81 -3.54 17.53
CA SER A 283 2.49 -3.80 16.97
C SER A 283 1.78 -2.46 16.76
N PHE A 284 1.44 -2.14 15.52
CA PHE A 284 0.75 -0.90 15.22
C PHE A 284 -0.75 -1.01 15.49
N ASP A 285 -1.35 0.09 15.93
CA ASP A 285 -2.80 0.35 15.95
C ASP A 285 -3.08 1.55 15.05
N ASN A 286 -4.28 1.64 14.49
CA ASN A 286 -4.64 2.74 13.60
C ASN A 286 -5.28 3.90 14.38
N ILE A 287 -4.71 5.08 14.29
CA ILE A 287 -5.40 6.32 14.64
C ILE A 287 -6.10 6.80 13.36
N LYS A 288 -7.43 6.69 13.33
CA LYS A 288 -8.19 7.08 12.14
C LYS A 288 -7.94 8.54 11.75
N TYR A 289 -7.67 8.78 10.48
CA TYR A 289 -7.35 10.12 9.98
C TYR A 289 -8.48 11.13 10.17
N ASP A 290 -9.74 10.71 10.24
CA ASP A 290 -10.92 11.56 10.26
C ASP A 290 -11.32 11.97 11.67
N ASN A 291 -11.41 11.02 12.60
CA ASN A 291 -11.98 11.23 13.93
C ASN A 291 -10.99 10.96 15.09
N PHE A 292 -9.75 10.55 14.80
CA PHE A 292 -8.71 10.23 15.79
C PHE A 292 -9.07 9.10 16.78
N GLU A 293 -10.10 8.30 16.50
CA GLU A 293 -10.37 7.06 17.24
C GLU A 293 -9.26 6.04 16.97
N ILE A 294 -8.97 5.21 17.98
CA ILE A 294 -7.97 4.16 17.87
C ILE A 294 -8.65 2.84 17.56
N GLU A 295 -8.31 2.28 16.40
CA GLU A 295 -8.72 0.97 15.93
C GLU A 295 -7.60 -0.04 16.12
N GLY A 296 -7.92 -1.13 16.80
CA GLY A 296 -6.95 -2.18 17.10
C GLY A 296 -6.67 -3.07 15.89
N TYR A 297 -5.44 -3.08 15.39
CA TYR A 297 -5.06 -4.00 14.33
C TYR A 297 -4.82 -5.42 14.85
N PRO A 298 -5.14 -6.44 14.04
CA PRO A 298 -4.91 -7.83 14.40
C PRO A 298 -3.41 -8.13 14.54
N LEU A 299 -3.12 -9.12 15.38
CA LEU A 299 -1.76 -9.65 15.51
C LEU A 299 -1.31 -10.24 14.19
N SER A 300 -0.27 -9.66 13.62
CA SER A 300 0.22 -9.96 12.28
C SER A 300 1.73 -10.03 12.26
N ALA A 301 2.25 -10.89 11.39
CA ALA A 301 3.63 -10.79 10.93
C ALA A 301 3.70 -9.71 9.84
N GLN A 302 4.90 -9.29 9.49
CA GLN A 302 5.14 -8.25 8.49
C GLN A 302 5.99 -8.77 7.34
N GLY A 303 5.54 -8.53 6.11
CA GLY A 303 6.18 -8.97 4.88
C GLY A 303 6.08 -7.93 3.76
N PHE A 304 6.26 -8.38 2.52
CA PHE A 304 6.25 -7.51 1.34
C PHE A 304 5.93 -8.27 0.06
N ASP A 305 5.52 -7.55 -0.99
CA ASP A 305 5.35 -8.08 -2.35
C ASP A 305 6.59 -7.83 -3.24
N TRP A 306 6.56 -8.27 -4.50
CA TRP A 306 7.70 -8.08 -5.40
C TRP A 306 7.92 -6.64 -5.89
N GLU A 307 6.97 -5.73 -5.68
CA GLU A 307 7.18 -4.29 -5.86
C GLU A 307 7.88 -3.67 -4.63
N LEU A 308 8.05 -4.46 -3.56
CA LEU A 308 8.56 -4.11 -2.24
C LEU A 308 7.60 -3.23 -1.42
N TRP A 309 6.30 -3.32 -1.69
CA TRP A 309 5.29 -2.76 -0.80
C TRP A 309 5.13 -3.64 0.43
N CYS A 310 5.05 -3.00 1.59
CA CYS A 310 4.86 -3.68 2.87
C CYS A 310 3.46 -4.30 2.96
N ARG A 311 3.36 -5.48 3.56
CA ARG A 311 2.10 -6.20 3.78
C ARG A 311 2.03 -6.77 5.19
N TYR A 312 0.83 -6.74 5.75
CA TYR A 312 0.53 -7.56 6.92
C TYR A 312 0.30 -9.00 6.50
N LEU A 313 0.88 -9.93 7.25
CA LEU A 313 0.79 -11.36 7.04
C LEU A 313 0.15 -12.03 8.26
N ASN A 314 -0.47 -13.18 8.03
CA ASN A 314 -0.81 -14.07 9.14
C ASN A 314 0.48 -14.49 9.88
N PRO A 315 0.48 -14.52 11.22
CA PRO A 315 1.59 -15.07 11.97
C PRO A 315 1.91 -16.51 11.53
N PRO A 316 3.19 -16.93 11.59
CA PRO A 316 3.58 -18.29 11.19
C PRO A 316 2.75 -19.35 11.91
N LYS A 317 2.44 -20.46 11.22
CA LYS A 317 1.66 -21.57 11.80
C LYS A 317 2.26 -22.10 13.12
N SER A 318 3.58 -22.04 13.28
CA SER A 318 4.28 -22.42 14.51
C SER A 318 3.96 -21.51 15.68
N TRP A 319 3.71 -20.21 15.45
CA TRP A 319 3.35 -19.25 16.48
C TRP A 319 1.95 -19.54 17.03
N TRP A 320 0.98 -19.81 16.13
CA TRP A 320 -0.38 -20.20 16.54
C TRP A 320 -0.41 -21.47 17.40
N LYS A 321 0.47 -22.44 17.12
CA LYS A 321 0.61 -23.67 17.92
C LYS A 321 1.14 -23.44 19.34
N MET A 322 1.72 -22.28 19.64
CA MET A 322 2.18 -21.95 20.99
C MET A 322 1.04 -21.55 21.93
N GLU A 323 -0.14 -21.21 21.38
CA GLU A 323 -1.31 -20.76 22.13
C GLU A 323 -1.01 -19.59 23.10
N ASN A 324 0.00 -18.79 22.77
CA ASN A 324 0.43 -17.64 23.56
C ASN A 324 0.43 -16.38 22.70
N ALA A 325 -0.67 -15.62 22.78
CA ALA A 325 -0.83 -14.36 22.05
C ALA A 325 0.14 -13.24 22.50
N SER A 326 0.89 -13.44 23.57
CA SER A 326 1.91 -12.49 24.06
C SER A 326 3.30 -12.77 23.49
N ALA A 327 3.50 -13.92 22.81
CA ALA A 327 4.79 -14.32 22.30
C ALA A 327 5.24 -13.44 21.11
N PRO A 328 6.54 -13.15 20.95
CA PRO A 328 7.07 -12.46 19.77
C PRO A 328 6.70 -13.14 18.46
N ILE A 329 6.33 -12.36 17.45
CA ILE A 329 6.01 -12.83 16.10
C ILE A 329 7.23 -12.57 15.20
N ARG A 330 7.89 -13.64 14.75
CA ARG A 330 8.96 -13.51 13.75
C ARG A 330 8.37 -13.01 12.43
N SER A 331 8.96 -11.96 11.87
CA SER A 331 8.46 -11.29 10.69
C SER A 331 9.53 -11.22 9.59
N PRO A 332 9.19 -11.53 8.32
CA PRO A 332 10.10 -11.36 7.18
C PRO A 332 10.68 -9.94 7.05
N ALA A 333 9.84 -8.93 7.23
CA ALA A 333 10.22 -7.53 7.16
C ALA A 333 9.76 -6.75 8.39
N LEU A 334 10.10 -5.47 8.43
CA LEU A 334 9.51 -4.49 9.34
C LEU A 334 8.65 -3.50 8.54
N ILE A 335 7.69 -2.86 9.20
CA ILE A 335 6.85 -1.80 8.61
C ILE A 335 7.07 -0.52 9.41
N GLY A 336 7.46 0.56 8.73
CA GLY A 336 7.49 1.89 9.33
C GLY A 336 8.53 2.03 10.44
N CYS A 337 8.07 2.23 11.67
CA CYS A 337 8.90 2.56 12.83
C CYS A 337 9.55 1.31 13.44
N PHE A 338 10.74 1.45 14.02
CA PHE A 338 11.45 0.31 14.62
C PHE A 338 12.36 0.71 15.77
N ILE A 339 12.68 -0.27 16.61
CA ILE A 339 13.55 -0.15 17.77
C ILE A 339 14.72 -1.13 17.63
N VAL A 340 15.93 -0.65 17.89
CA VAL A 340 17.16 -1.41 17.64
C VAL A 340 18.27 -1.05 18.65
N ASP A 341 19.15 -2.00 18.93
CA ASP A 341 20.41 -1.73 19.62
C ASP A 341 21.28 -0.77 18.79
N ARG A 342 21.75 0.31 19.42
CA ARG A 342 22.41 1.42 18.73
C ARG A 342 23.67 0.97 17.99
N LEU A 343 24.49 0.13 18.62
CA LEU A 343 25.76 -0.34 18.05
C LEU A 343 25.53 -1.40 16.99
N TYR A 344 24.58 -2.32 17.22
CA TYR A 344 24.21 -3.31 16.23
C TYR A 344 23.74 -2.64 14.93
N PHE A 345 22.95 -1.57 15.00
CA PHE A 345 22.47 -0.86 13.82
C PHE A 345 23.63 -0.29 12.97
N GLU A 346 24.67 0.24 13.61
CA GLU A 346 25.90 0.69 12.95
C GLU A 346 26.69 -0.46 12.35
N GLU A 347 26.86 -1.56 13.09
CA GLU A 347 27.58 -2.76 12.65
C GLU A 347 26.99 -3.34 11.34
N ILE A 348 25.67 -3.30 11.21
CA ILE A 348 24.98 -3.77 10.00
C ILE A 348 24.84 -2.69 8.92
N GLY A 349 25.44 -1.51 9.10
CA GLY A 349 25.52 -0.44 8.10
C GLY A 349 24.27 0.44 7.98
N LEU A 350 23.59 0.73 9.09
CA LEU A 350 22.48 1.70 9.20
C LEU A 350 21.40 1.48 8.12
N LEU A 351 20.76 2.53 7.62
CA LEU A 351 19.96 2.47 6.37
C LEU A 351 20.86 2.82 5.17
N ASP A 352 20.45 2.40 3.97
CA ASP A 352 21.12 2.79 2.73
C ASP A 352 20.87 4.29 2.41
N GLU A 353 21.80 5.17 2.79
CA GLU A 353 21.69 6.63 2.53
C GLU A 353 21.72 6.99 1.03
N GLY A 354 22.01 6.03 0.14
CA GLY A 354 21.86 6.18 -1.31
C GLY A 354 20.43 6.01 -1.82
N MET A 355 19.49 5.59 -0.96
CA MET A 355 18.06 5.66 -1.23
C MET A 355 17.54 7.09 -1.11
N GLU A 356 16.49 7.40 -1.86
CA GLU A 356 15.91 8.74 -1.96
C GLU A 356 14.53 8.81 -1.31
N VAL A 357 14.26 9.91 -0.61
CA VAL A 357 12.96 10.32 -0.07
C VAL A 357 12.29 9.27 0.84
N TYR A 358 11.66 8.25 0.26
CA TYR A 358 10.84 7.24 0.92
C TYR A 358 10.75 5.95 0.09
N GLY A 359 10.61 4.80 0.75
CA GLY A 359 10.19 3.54 0.14
C GLY A 359 11.33 2.54 -0.04
N GLY A 360 11.01 1.27 0.24
CA GLY A 360 11.94 0.14 0.13
C GLY A 360 12.91 -0.02 1.31
N GLU A 361 13.11 1.00 2.15
CA GLU A 361 14.11 1.00 3.22
C GLU A 361 13.78 0.01 4.34
N ASN A 362 12.49 -0.14 4.68
CA ASN A 362 12.05 -1.06 5.72
C ASN A 362 12.22 -2.52 5.26
N VAL A 363 11.92 -2.77 3.97
CA VAL A 363 12.09 -4.08 3.33
C VAL A 363 13.57 -4.43 3.19
N GLU A 364 14.40 -3.48 2.77
CA GLU A 364 15.86 -3.64 2.70
C GLU A 364 16.45 -4.03 4.05
N LEU A 365 16.08 -3.30 5.11
CA LEU A 365 16.56 -3.56 6.46
C LEU A 365 16.10 -4.94 6.93
N GLY A 366 14.85 -5.32 6.68
CA GLY A 366 14.32 -6.65 7.01
C GLY A 366 15.11 -7.79 6.34
N ILE A 367 15.29 -7.72 5.03
CA ILE A 367 16.05 -8.71 4.25
C ILE A 367 17.49 -8.81 4.77
N ARG A 368 18.16 -7.66 4.93
CA ARG A 368 19.55 -7.61 5.40
C ARG A 368 19.71 -8.19 6.79
N VAL A 369 18.86 -7.81 7.75
CA VAL A 369 18.95 -8.31 9.13
C VAL A 369 18.88 -9.82 9.16
N TRP A 370 17.92 -10.42 8.44
CA TRP A 370 17.78 -11.87 8.36
C TRP A 370 18.98 -12.53 7.68
N GLN A 371 19.39 -12.04 6.52
CA GLN A 371 20.50 -12.62 5.78
C GLN A 371 21.82 -12.51 6.54
N CYS A 372 22.03 -11.45 7.32
CA CYS A 372 23.28 -11.17 8.03
C CYS A 372 23.28 -11.66 9.49
N GLY A 373 22.34 -12.54 9.87
CA GLY A 373 22.39 -13.30 11.13
C GLY A 373 21.70 -12.64 12.33
N GLY A 374 20.86 -11.62 12.10
CA GLY A 374 19.91 -11.11 13.07
C GLY A 374 18.49 -11.63 12.83
N SER A 375 17.50 -10.99 13.44
CA SER A 375 16.09 -11.31 13.26
C SER A 375 15.20 -10.08 13.42
N VAL A 376 14.07 -10.07 12.71
CA VAL A 376 13.01 -9.08 12.89
C VAL A 376 11.84 -9.71 13.63
N GLU A 377 11.34 -9.03 14.65
CA GLU A 377 10.22 -9.48 15.47
C GLU A 377 9.19 -8.36 15.68
N VAL A 378 7.91 -8.73 15.65
CA VAL A 378 6.79 -7.91 16.10
C VAL A 378 6.41 -8.35 17.50
N LEU A 379 6.31 -7.41 18.45
CA LEU A 379 5.95 -7.72 19.83
C LEU A 379 4.48 -7.38 20.12
N PRO A 380 3.58 -8.37 20.31
CA PRO A 380 2.16 -8.12 20.61
C PRO A 380 1.91 -7.24 21.84
N CYS A 381 2.80 -7.30 22.83
CA CYS A 381 2.70 -6.55 24.08
C CYS A 381 3.23 -5.11 23.98
N SER A 382 3.96 -4.76 22.92
CA SER A 382 4.41 -3.39 22.64
C SER A 382 3.56 -2.80 21.53
N ARG A 383 2.53 -2.03 21.91
CA ARG A 383 1.59 -1.42 20.96
C ARG A 383 1.82 0.07 20.83
N ILE A 384 1.74 0.57 19.61
CA ILE A 384 1.86 1.98 19.27
C ILE A 384 0.78 2.33 18.26
N ALA A 385 -0.01 3.35 18.57
CA ALA A 385 -1.02 3.84 17.64
C ALA A 385 -0.36 4.83 16.66
N HIS A 386 -0.64 4.70 15.36
CA HIS A 386 -0.05 5.51 14.28
C HIS A 386 -1.17 6.10 13.41
N ILE A 387 -1.03 7.35 12.97
CA ILE A 387 -2.03 7.98 12.09
C ILE A 387 -1.88 7.46 10.66
N GLU A 388 -2.84 6.66 10.22
CA GLU A 388 -2.95 6.25 8.81
C GLU A 388 -3.51 7.40 7.98
N ARG A 389 -2.66 8.10 7.24
CA ARG A 389 -3.08 9.25 6.43
C ARG A 389 -4.00 8.82 5.28
N ALA A 390 -5.00 9.65 4.98
CA ALA A 390 -5.82 9.50 3.77
C ALA A 390 -4.99 9.72 2.48
N HIS A 391 -4.00 10.61 2.54
CA HIS A 391 -3.03 10.84 1.46
C HIS A 391 -1.70 11.37 2.02
N LYS A 392 -0.62 11.21 1.25
CA LYS A 392 0.73 11.64 1.66
C LYS A 392 0.99 13.07 1.17
N PRO A 393 1.37 14.02 2.04
CA PRO A 393 1.49 15.44 1.66
C PRO A 393 2.86 15.84 1.10
N TYR A 394 3.82 14.93 1.00
CA TYR A 394 5.24 15.27 0.77
C TYR A 394 5.67 15.27 -0.70
N THR A 395 4.93 14.62 -1.60
CA THR A 395 5.23 14.54 -3.04
C THR A 395 4.03 13.94 -3.78
N GLU A 396 3.67 14.51 -4.93
CA GLU A 396 2.55 14.05 -5.77
C GLU A 396 2.85 12.74 -6.52
N ASP A 397 4.12 12.50 -6.91
CA ASP A 397 4.55 11.23 -7.52
C ASP A 397 5.81 10.64 -6.86
N LEU A 398 5.60 9.64 -5.99
CA LEU A 398 6.68 8.87 -5.35
C LEU A 398 7.19 7.71 -6.21
N THR A 399 6.54 7.42 -7.35
CA THR A 399 6.76 6.21 -8.13
C THR A 399 8.21 6.09 -8.59
N ALA A 400 8.80 7.18 -9.08
CA ALA A 400 10.19 7.20 -9.53
C ALA A 400 11.17 6.85 -8.41
N HIS A 401 11.03 7.48 -7.23
CA HIS A 401 11.90 7.23 -6.08
C HIS A 401 11.72 5.81 -5.52
N VAL A 402 10.47 5.35 -5.35
CA VAL A 402 10.20 4.00 -4.83
C VAL A 402 10.74 2.94 -5.78
N ARG A 403 10.53 3.11 -7.10
CA ARG A 403 11.05 2.22 -8.13
C ARG A 403 12.59 2.17 -8.09
N ARG A 404 13.24 3.33 -8.05
CA ARG A 404 14.70 3.42 -7.95
C ARG A 404 15.23 2.71 -6.69
N ASN A 405 14.64 2.97 -5.54
CA ASN A 405 15.03 2.35 -4.28
C ASN A 405 14.80 0.83 -4.31
N ALA A 406 13.70 0.35 -4.88
CA ALA A 406 13.42 -1.07 -5.02
C ALA A 406 14.48 -1.79 -5.87
N LEU A 407 14.94 -1.18 -6.96
CA LEU A 407 16.02 -1.72 -7.77
C LEU A 407 17.36 -1.77 -7.01
N ARG A 408 17.67 -0.76 -6.16
CA ARG A 408 18.85 -0.81 -5.28
C ARG A 408 18.79 -2.02 -4.34
N VAL A 409 17.63 -2.31 -3.74
CA VAL A 409 17.44 -3.48 -2.89
C VAL A 409 17.65 -4.77 -3.69
N ALA A 410 17.02 -4.85 -4.87
CA ALA A 410 17.10 -6.01 -5.75
C ALA A 410 18.55 -6.34 -6.15
N GLU A 411 19.32 -5.34 -6.56
CA GLU A 411 20.71 -5.50 -7.02
C GLU A 411 21.71 -5.85 -5.92
N VAL A 412 21.39 -5.55 -4.65
CA VAL A 412 22.28 -5.83 -3.52
C VAL A 412 21.90 -7.14 -2.83
N TRP A 413 20.61 -7.41 -2.60
CA TRP A 413 20.16 -8.40 -1.63
C TRP A 413 19.39 -9.58 -2.21
N MET A 414 18.87 -9.47 -3.43
CA MET A 414 17.88 -10.42 -3.97
C MET A 414 18.43 -11.44 -4.97
N ASP A 415 19.75 -11.44 -5.22
CA ASP A 415 20.45 -12.44 -6.05
C ASP A 415 19.74 -12.68 -7.40
N GLU A 416 19.50 -13.93 -7.80
CA GLU A 416 18.78 -14.30 -9.03
C GLU A 416 17.29 -13.87 -9.02
N PHE A 417 16.72 -13.61 -7.84
CA PHE A 417 15.32 -13.21 -7.67
C PHE A 417 15.10 -11.73 -7.93
N LYS A 418 16.15 -10.93 -8.15
CA LYS A 418 16.01 -9.54 -8.58
C LYS A 418 15.10 -9.39 -9.79
N SER A 419 15.13 -10.38 -10.71
CA SER A 419 14.24 -10.53 -11.86
C SER A 419 12.75 -10.33 -11.52
N HIS A 420 12.32 -10.70 -10.31
CA HIS A 420 10.93 -10.55 -9.89
C HIS A 420 10.56 -9.11 -9.59
N VAL A 421 11.50 -8.31 -9.08
CA VAL A 421 11.32 -6.86 -8.90
C VAL A 421 11.24 -6.17 -10.26
N TYR A 422 12.12 -6.52 -11.20
CA TYR A 422 12.06 -6.03 -12.58
C TYR A 422 10.72 -6.38 -13.25
N MET A 423 10.24 -7.63 -13.06
CA MET A 423 8.94 -8.05 -13.55
C MET A 423 7.78 -7.25 -12.95
N ALA A 424 7.77 -7.09 -11.63
CA ALA A 424 6.69 -6.40 -10.91
C ALA A 424 6.55 -4.94 -11.35
N TRP A 425 7.68 -4.24 -11.51
CA TRP A 425 7.71 -2.85 -11.98
C TRP A 425 7.63 -2.68 -13.50
N ASN A 426 7.52 -3.77 -14.27
CA ASN A 426 7.55 -3.78 -15.74
C ASN A 426 8.78 -3.08 -16.35
N ILE A 427 9.96 -3.39 -15.79
CA ILE A 427 11.25 -2.83 -16.21
C ILE A 427 12.06 -3.93 -16.90
N PRO A 428 12.71 -3.67 -18.04
CA PRO A 428 13.60 -4.65 -18.65
C PRO A 428 14.83 -4.88 -17.77
N GLN A 429 15.30 -6.13 -17.73
CA GLN A 429 16.49 -6.48 -16.94
C GLN A 429 17.78 -5.97 -17.58
N GLU A 430 17.81 -5.88 -18.90
CA GLU A 430 18.92 -5.31 -19.67
C GLU A 430 18.57 -3.86 -20.00
N ASP A 431 19.51 -2.95 -19.73
CA ASP A 431 19.36 -1.51 -19.96
C ASP A 431 18.05 -0.91 -19.40
N PRO A 432 17.84 -0.95 -18.07
CA PRO A 432 16.59 -0.51 -17.44
C PRO A 432 16.30 0.99 -17.59
N GLY A 433 17.27 1.80 -18.04
CA GLY A 433 17.14 3.25 -18.18
C GLY A 433 16.96 4.00 -16.86
N ILE A 434 17.21 3.36 -15.71
CA ILE A 434 17.06 3.95 -14.37
C ILE A 434 18.41 3.97 -13.68
N ASP A 435 18.88 5.18 -13.35
CA ASP A 435 20.11 5.34 -12.55
C ASP A 435 19.83 5.06 -11.07
N ILE A 436 20.26 3.89 -10.62
CA ILE A 436 20.14 3.48 -9.23
C ILE A 436 21.29 3.99 -8.35
N GLY A 437 22.27 4.71 -8.90
CA GLY A 437 23.47 5.19 -8.22
C GLY A 437 24.45 4.09 -7.81
N ASP A 438 25.51 4.47 -7.10
CA ASP A 438 26.51 3.51 -6.61
C ASP A 438 25.94 2.63 -5.47
N ILE A 439 26.21 1.33 -5.57
CA ILE A 439 25.83 0.28 -4.61
C ILE A 439 27.04 -0.54 -4.15
N SER A 440 28.26 -0.11 -4.50
CA SER A 440 29.50 -0.82 -4.21
C SER A 440 29.72 -1.02 -2.71
N GLU A 441 29.45 0.00 -1.90
CA GLU A 441 29.56 -0.10 -0.44
C GLU A 441 28.57 -1.11 0.15
N ARG A 442 27.30 -1.10 -0.32
CA ARG A 442 26.28 -2.05 0.13
C ARG A 442 26.64 -3.49 -0.23
N LYS A 443 27.17 -3.72 -1.44
CA LYS A 443 27.70 -5.03 -1.86
C LYS A 443 28.92 -5.45 -1.04
N ALA A 444 29.83 -4.54 -0.71
CA ALA A 444 30.99 -4.81 0.12
C ALA A 444 30.59 -5.15 1.57
N LEU A 445 29.61 -4.43 2.13
CA LEU A 445 29.03 -4.70 3.44
C LEU A 445 28.43 -6.12 3.49
N ARG A 446 27.61 -6.50 2.51
CA ARG A 446 27.03 -7.85 2.41
C ARG A 446 28.09 -8.94 2.42
N LYS A 447 29.20 -8.74 1.69
CA LYS A 447 30.35 -9.67 1.67
C LYS A 447 31.06 -9.74 3.02
N ARG A 448 31.35 -8.58 3.64
CA ARG A 448 32.06 -8.48 4.92
C ARG A 448 31.29 -9.14 6.07
N LEU A 449 29.97 -9.01 6.08
CA LEU A 449 29.09 -9.64 7.07
C LEU A 449 28.79 -11.12 6.77
N GLN A 450 29.29 -11.67 5.66
CA GLN A 450 29.08 -13.06 5.25
C GLN A 450 27.59 -13.44 5.20
N CYS A 451 26.77 -12.54 4.69
CA CYS A 451 25.32 -12.71 4.69
C CYS A 451 24.89 -13.88 3.79
N LYS A 452 23.80 -14.54 4.19
CA LYS A 452 23.17 -15.63 3.45
C LYS A 452 22.57 -15.15 2.12
N THR A 453 22.32 -16.10 1.22
CA THR A 453 21.66 -15.88 -0.07
C THR A 453 20.18 -15.53 0.11
N PHE A 454 19.57 -14.89 -0.89
CA PHE A 454 18.12 -14.64 -0.91
C PHE A 454 17.30 -15.93 -1.03
N ARG A 455 17.82 -16.96 -1.70
CA ARG A 455 17.24 -18.31 -1.70
C ARG A 455 17.02 -18.84 -0.27
N TRP A 456 18.04 -18.71 0.59
CA TRP A 456 17.94 -19.10 2.00
C TRP A 456 16.86 -18.28 2.74
N TYR A 457 16.78 -16.98 2.48
CA TYR A 457 15.78 -16.09 3.06
C TYR A 457 14.36 -16.54 2.70
N LEU A 458 14.08 -16.78 1.41
CA LEU A 458 12.77 -17.27 0.97
C LEU A 458 12.41 -18.62 1.60
N VAL A 459 13.35 -19.58 1.67
CA VAL A 459 13.05 -20.91 2.23
C VAL A 459 12.88 -20.89 3.75
N THR A 460 13.63 -20.05 4.46
CA THR A 460 13.74 -20.12 5.94
C THR A 460 12.91 -19.06 6.65
N VAL A 461 12.78 -17.88 6.04
CA VAL A 461 12.20 -16.70 6.67
C VAL A 461 10.85 -16.36 6.05
N TYR A 462 10.74 -16.39 4.72
CA TYR A 462 9.51 -16.02 4.02
C TYR A 462 9.02 -17.09 3.00
N PRO A 463 8.73 -18.32 3.45
CA PRO A 463 8.34 -19.42 2.56
C PRO A 463 6.99 -19.24 1.88
N GLU A 464 6.14 -18.35 2.40
CA GLU A 464 4.85 -18.01 1.83
C GLU A 464 4.96 -17.11 0.60
N MET A 465 6.10 -16.43 0.38
CA MET A 465 6.29 -15.54 -0.77
C MET A 465 6.34 -16.36 -2.07
N ARG A 466 5.44 -16.06 -3.01
CA ARG A 466 5.30 -16.79 -4.27
C ARG A 466 6.39 -16.36 -5.26
N THR A 467 7.05 -17.33 -5.92
CA THR A 467 8.07 -17.05 -6.94
C THR A 467 7.56 -17.34 -8.36
N TYR A 468 8.07 -16.59 -9.34
CA TYR A 468 7.65 -16.60 -10.74
C TYR A 468 8.80 -16.94 -11.70
N SER A 469 9.55 -18.00 -11.38
CA SER A 469 10.74 -18.38 -12.15
C SER A 469 10.45 -18.99 -13.53
N ASP A 470 9.18 -19.30 -13.83
CA ASP A 470 8.76 -19.86 -15.12
C ASP A 470 8.29 -18.79 -16.12
N ASN A 471 8.28 -17.51 -15.75
CA ASN A 471 7.97 -16.41 -16.68
C ASN A 471 9.09 -16.23 -17.71
N ILE A 472 8.71 -16.24 -18.99
CA ILE A 472 9.63 -16.09 -20.13
C ILE A 472 9.48 -14.75 -20.86
N ALA A 473 8.34 -14.07 -20.70
CA ALA A 473 8.13 -12.70 -21.17
C ALA A 473 7.18 -11.97 -20.23
N TYR A 474 7.38 -10.66 -20.08
CA TYR A 474 6.53 -9.82 -19.24
C TYR A 474 6.48 -8.38 -19.76
N GLY A 475 5.38 -7.71 -19.47
CA GLY A 475 5.17 -6.29 -19.74
C GLY A 475 3.76 -5.97 -20.20
N VAL A 476 3.58 -4.94 -21.02
CA VAL A 476 2.26 -4.66 -21.59
C VAL A 476 1.99 -5.54 -22.81
N LEU A 477 0.75 -5.98 -22.98
CA LEU A 477 0.34 -6.76 -24.14
C LEU A 477 -0.41 -5.88 -25.13
N GLN A 478 0.18 -5.67 -26.31
CA GLN A 478 -0.32 -4.79 -27.37
C GLN A 478 -0.68 -5.58 -28.63
N ASN A 479 -1.69 -5.09 -29.35
CA ASN A 479 -2.05 -5.61 -30.68
C ASN A 479 -1.59 -4.63 -31.77
N SER A 480 -1.05 -5.15 -32.88
CA SER A 480 -0.57 -4.32 -33.99
C SER A 480 -1.64 -3.46 -34.68
N LEU A 481 -2.93 -3.76 -34.49
CA LEU A 481 -4.03 -2.93 -35.01
C LEU A 481 -4.23 -1.65 -34.21
N LYS A 482 -3.90 -1.67 -32.91
CA LYS A 482 -4.14 -0.60 -31.94
C LYS A 482 -3.03 -0.56 -30.91
N THR A 483 -1.91 0.06 -31.28
CA THR A 483 -0.69 0.13 -30.46
C THR A 483 -0.84 1.05 -29.25
N GLU A 484 -1.82 1.94 -29.25
CA GLU A 484 -2.17 2.83 -28.14
C GLU A 484 -2.99 2.14 -27.04
N LEU A 485 -3.57 0.97 -27.34
CA LEU A 485 -4.38 0.19 -26.40
C LEU A 485 -3.63 -1.08 -25.95
N CYS A 486 -3.71 -1.34 -24.65
CA CYS A 486 -3.09 -2.47 -23.99
C CYS A 486 -4.16 -3.36 -23.35
N LEU A 487 -3.87 -4.67 -23.26
CA LEU A 487 -4.65 -5.57 -22.43
C LEU A 487 -4.55 -5.13 -20.97
N ASP A 488 -5.70 -4.99 -20.31
CA ASP A 488 -5.82 -4.58 -18.93
C ASP A 488 -6.69 -5.58 -18.17
N GLN A 489 -6.39 -5.79 -16.88
CA GLN A 489 -7.21 -6.64 -16.02
C GLN A 489 -8.67 -6.16 -15.95
N GLY A 490 -8.88 -4.84 -16.02
CA GLY A 490 -10.16 -4.20 -15.77
C GLY A 490 -10.60 -4.28 -14.31
N PRO A 491 -11.85 -3.87 -14.02
CA PRO A 491 -12.42 -3.97 -12.69
C PRO A 491 -12.38 -5.42 -12.16
N ALA A 492 -11.84 -5.60 -10.95
CA ALA A 492 -11.66 -6.92 -10.34
C ALA A 492 -12.97 -7.72 -10.18
N THR A 493 -14.11 -7.03 -10.04
CA THR A 493 -15.44 -7.63 -9.90
C THR A 493 -15.87 -8.43 -11.12
N ASP A 494 -15.45 -8.00 -12.31
CA ASP A 494 -16.05 -8.47 -13.55
C ASP A 494 -15.33 -9.71 -14.09
N ASN A 495 -14.07 -9.92 -13.69
CA ASN A 495 -13.22 -11.00 -14.18
C ASN A 495 -13.16 -11.07 -15.72
N ILE A 496 -13.28 -9.90 -16.37
CA ILE A 496 -13.28 -9.71 -17.81
C ILE A 496 -12.13 -8.76 -18.13
N PRO A 497 -11.13 -9.22 -18.91
CA PRO A 497 -10.07 -8.31 -19.33
C PRO A 497 -10.63 -7.28 -20.30
N ILE A 498 -10.10 -6.07 -20.24
CA ILE A 498 -10.51 -4.95 -21.09
C ILE A 498 -9.33 -4.47 -21.94
N LEU A 499 -9.62 -3.56 -22.88
CA LEU A 499 -8.60 -2.73 -23.50
C LEU A 499 -8.61 -1.36 -22.85
N TYR A 500 -7.43 -0.84 -22.56
CA TYR A 500 -7.27 0.50 -21.99
C TYR A 500 -6.04 1.19 -22.56
N ILE A 501 -5.94 2.51 -22.39
CA ILE A 501 -4.79 3.29 -22.84
C ILE A 501 -3.52 2.74 -22.18
N CYS A 502 -2.49 2.45 -22.97
CA CYS A 502 -1.23 1.91 -22.47
C CYS A 502 -0.54 2.89 -21.49
N HIS A 503 -0.44 2.52 -20.21
CA HIS A 503 0.28 3.26 -19.18
C HIS A 503 1.42 2.47 -18.54
N GLY A 504 1.50 1.14 -18.77
CA GLY A 504 2.69 0.36 -18.41
C GLY A 504 2.82 -0.04 -16.95
N MET A 505 1.82 0.28 -16.14
CA MET A 505 1.76 -0.05 -14.72
C MET A 505 0.69 -1.11 -14.47
N THR A 506 0.73 -1.76 -13.31
CA THR A 506 -0.39 -2.58 -12.83
C THR A 506 -1.69 -1.74 -12.88
N PRO A 507 -2.80 -2.27 -13.42
CA PRO A 507 -3.07 -3.69 -13.73
C PRO A 507 -2.84 -4.13 -15.20
N GLN A 508 -2.05 -3.40 -15.99
CA GLN A 508 -1.71 -3.76 -17.39
C GLN A 508 -0.55 -4.73 -17.54
N SER A 509 0.07 -5.14 -16.43
CA SER A 509 1.18 -6.08 -16.45
C SER A 509 0.70 -7.47 -16.88
N VAL A 510 1.34 -8.02 -17.90
CA VAL A 510 1.08 -9.34 -18.44
C VAL A 510 2.33 -10.19 -18.32
N TYR A 511 2.18 -11.45 -17.92
CA TYR A 511 3.28 -12.40 -17.80
C TYR A 511 2.96 -13.66 -18.58
N TYR A 512 3.84 -14.03 -19.51
CA TYR A 512 3.76 -15.27 -20.26
C TYR A 512 4.74 -16.29 -19.69
N SER A 513 4.24 -17.44 -19.26
CA SER A 513 5.05 -18.50 -18.65
C SER A 513 5.46 -19.59 -19.64
N SER A 514 6.52 -20.33 -19.29
CA SER A 514 6.96 -21.53 -20.02
C SER A 514 5.91 -22.63 -20.04
N ASN A 515 4.92 -22.57 -19.15
CA ASN A 515 3.75 -23.44 -19.12
C ASN A 515 2.65 -22.99 -20.11
N GLU A 516 2.95 -22.03 -20.99
CA GLU A 516 2.03 -21.46 -21.98
C GLU A 516 0.79 -20.81 -21.33
N GLN A 517 0.95 -20.19 -20.16
CA GLN A 517 -0.12 -19.46 -19.47
C GLN A 517 0.12 -17.96 -19.56
N ILE A 518 -0.96 -17.19 -19.63
CA ILE A 518 -0.93 -15.73 -19.65
C ILE A 518 -1.56 -15.25 -18.35
N HIS A 519 -0.75 -14.68 -17.47
CA HIS A 519 -1.17 -13.98 -16.27
C HIS A 519 -1.41 -12.50 -16.60
N VAL A 520 -2.43 -11.88 -16.01
CA VAL A 520 -2.77 -10.47 -16.22
C VAL A 520 -3.03 -9.82 -14.87
N GLY A 521 -2.42 -8.66 -14.61
CA GLY A 521 -2.55 -7.90 -13.38
C GLY A 521 -1.30 -7.92 -12.51
N ALA A 522 -1.48 -7.73 -11.21
CA ALA A 522 -0.39 -7.76 -10.24
C ALA A 522 0.17 -9.18 -10.05
N LEU A 523 1.46 -9.30 -9.73
CA LEU A 523 2.02 -10.55 -9.22
C LEU A 523 1.45 -10.81 -7.83
N SER A 524 0.63 -11.86 -7.70
CA SER A 524 0.18 -12.37 -6.40
C SER A 524 1.40 -12.59 -5.47
N PRO A 525 1.43 -11.96 -4.28
CA PRO A 525 2.63 -11.92 -3.48
C PRO A 525 2.83 -13.18 -2.64
N THR A 526 1.77 -13.79 -2.14
CA THR A 526 1.86 -15.03 -1.39
C THR A 526 1.23 -16.21 -2.10
N ILE A 527 1.59 -17.42 -1.66
CA ILE A 527 1.03 -18.66 -2.19
C ILE A 527 -0.44 -18.81 -1.82
N ASP A 528 -0.84 -18.24 -0.67
CA ASP A 528 -2.20 -18.33 -0.12
C ASP A 528 -3.14 -17.23 -0.67
N ASP A 529 -2.63 -16.25 -1.40
CA ASP A 529 -3.47 -15.23 -2.05
C ASP A 529 -4.13 -15.78 -3.33
N ASP A 530 -5.46 -15.66 -3.42
CA ASP A 530 -6.30 -16.11 -4.56
C ASP A 530 -6.35 -15.09 -5.73
N ASP A 531 -5.34 -14.22 -5.80
CA ASP A 531 -5.32 -13.08 -6.72
C ASP A 531 -4.56 -13.35 -8.03
N ASN A 532 -3.93 -14.53 -8.18
CA ASN A 532 -3.22 -14.86 -9.41
C ASN A 532 -4.20 -15.23 -10.54
N ARG A 533 -4.53 -14.27 -11.41
CA ARG A 533 -5.50 -14.43 -12.49
C ARG A 533 -4.84 -14.78 -13.83
N CYS A 534 -5.34 -15.85 -14.44
CA CYS A 534 -4.94 -16.32 -15.77
C CYS A 534 -6.02 -15.98 -16.80
N LEU A 535 -5.59 -15.69 -18.04
CA LEU A 535 -6.48 -15.61 -19.18
C LEU A 535 -7.02 -17.00 -19.56
N VAL A 536 -8.34 -17.13 -19.66
CA VAL A 536 -9.03 -18.40 -19.93
C VAL A 536 -10.12 -18.22 -20.99
N ASP A 537 -10.22 -19.16 -21.93
CA ASP A 537 -11.40 -19.29 -22.81
C ASP A 537 -12.55 -19.94 -22.02
N VAL A 538 -13.55 -19.13 -21.69
CA VAL A 538 -14.81 -19.57 -21.08
C VAL A 538 -15.93 -19.32 -22.08
N ASN A 539 -16.51 -20.40 -22.62
CA ASN A 539 -17.60 -20.32 -23.59
C ASN A 539 -17.30 -19.39 -24.79
N SER A 540 -16.06 -19.42 -25.30
CA SER A 540 -15.60 -18.57 -26.41
C SER A 540 -15.54 -17.08 -26.06
N ARG A 541 -15.37 -16.75 -24.77
CA ARG A 541 -15.12 -15.39 -24.29
C ARG A 541 -13.85 -15.37 -23.44
N PRO A 542 -13.03 -14.32 -23.53
CA PRO A 542 -11.87 -14.18 -22.66
C PRO A 542 -12.34 -13.85 -21.23
N ARG A 543 -11.78 -14.54 -20.25
CA ARG A 543 -12.04 -14.32 -18.82
C ARG A 543 -10.74 -14.41 -18.03
N LEU A 544 -10.71 -13.73 -16.90
CA LEU A 544 -9.63 -13.80 -15.93
C LEU A 544 -10.08 -14.68 -14.76
N ILE A 545 -9.48 -15.86 -14.64
CA ILE A 545 -9.84 -16.85 -13.62
C ILE A 545 -8.59 -17.20 -12.85
N GLU A 546 -8.73 -17.41 -11.53
CA GLU A 546 -7.65 -17.87 -10.68
C GLU A 546 -6.96 -19.11 -11.29
N CYS A 547 -5.63 -19.05 -11.44
CA CYS A 547 -4.88 -20.01 -12.24
C CYS A 547 -4.96 -21.44 -11.68
N ASN A 548 -4.89 -21.60 -10.36
CA ASN A 548 -4.96 -22.92 -9.72
C ASN A 548 -6.36 -23.51 -9.91
N TYR A 549 -7.41 -22.72 -9.70
CA TYR A 549 -8.78 -23.14 -9.98
C TYR A 549 -8.98 -23.54 -11.44
N ALA A 550 -8.53 -22.70 -12.39
CA ALA A 550 -8.65 -22.99 -13.83
C ALA A 550 -7.93 -24.29 -14.22
N LYS A 551 -6.75 -24.53 -13.65
CA LYS A 551 -5.99 -25.76 -13.82
C LYS A 551 -6.72 -26.97 -13.24
N ALA A 552 -7.21 -26.88 -11.99
CA ALA A 552 -7.94 -27.94 -11.32
C ALA A 552 -9.23 -28.34 -12.07
N LYS A 553 -9.94 -27.36 -12.63
CA LYS A 553 -11.14 -27.56 -13.44
C LYS A 553 -10.86 -27.89 -14.91
N ARG A 554 -9.59 -28.06 -15.30
CA ARG A 554 -9.17 -28.39 -16.68
C ARG A 554 -9.75 -27.43 -17.72
N MET A 555 -9.79 -26.15 -17.37
CA MET A 555 -10.27 -25.08 -18.24
C MET A 555 -9.28 -24.82 -19.39
N LYS A 556 -9.66 -23.96 -20.33
CA LYS A 556 -8.87 -23.66 -21.52
C LYS A 556 -7.90 -22.50 -21.25
N LEU A 557 -6.92 -22.71 -20.37
CA LEU A 557 -5.97 -21.66 -19.94
C LEU A 557 -4.62 -21.65 -20.68
N TYR A 558 -4.41 -22.55 -21.64
CA TYR A 558 -3.12 -22.70 -22.33
C TYR A 558 -3.13 -22.03 -23.70
N TRP A 559 -2.15 -21.16 -23.94
CA TRP A 559 -2.05 -20.27 -25.09
C TRP A 559 -0.69 -20.44 -25.79
N HIS A 560 -0.72 -20.81 -27.06
CA HIS A 560 0.45 -20.74 -27.92
C HIS A 560 0.67 -19.28 -28.33
N PHE A 561 1.83 -18.74 -28.01
CA PHE A 561 2.21 -17.36 -28.30
C PHE A 561 3.69 -17.29 -28.69
N ILE A 562 3.97 -16.48 -29.71
CA ILE A 562 5.30 -16.06 -30.11
C ILE A 562 5.26 -14.54 -30.31
N GLN A 563 6.34 -13.84 -29.99
CA GLN A 563 6.41 -12.39 -30.14
C GLN A 563 6.08 -11.96 -31.58
N GLY A 564 5.15 -11.02 -31.74
CA GLY A 564 4.67 -10.56 -33.04
C GLY A 564 3.74 -11.54 -33.78
N GLY A 565 3.31 -12.63 -33.12
CA GLY A 565 2.39 -13.63 -33.66
C GLY A 565 0.99 -13.56 -33.05
N SER A 566 0.13 -14.51 -33.44
CA SER A 566 -1.20 -14.67 -32.86
C SER A 566 -1.15 -15.35 -31.48
N ILE A 567 -2.07 -14.99 -30.58
CA ILE A 567 -2.28 -15.71 -29.31
C ILE A 567 -3.38 -16.74 -29.52
N GLN A 568 -3.02 -18.03 -29.64
CA GLN A 568 -3.97 -19.10 -29.95
C GLN A 568 -4.19 -20.05 -28.76
N ASN A 569 -5.45 -20.28 -28.39
CA ASN A 569 -5.79 -21.27 -27.37
C ASN A 569 -5.54 -22.70 -27.87
N LYS A 570 -4.79 -23.52 -27.10
CA LYS A 570 -4.41 -24.87 -27.54
C LYS A 570 -5.58 -25.83 -27.73
N LYS A 571 -6.66 -25.65 -26.94
CA LYS A 571 -7.82 -26.56 -26.92
C LYS A 571 -8.94 -26.12 -27.85
N SER A 572 -9.35 -24.85 -27.82
CA SER A 572 -10.41 -24.36 -28.71
C SER A 572 -9.94 -23.97 -30.10
N LYS A 573 -8.62 -23.83 -30.30
CA LYS A 573 -7.99 -23.36 -31.55
C LYS A 573 -8.42 -21.94 -31.97
N ARG A 574 -9.10 -21.21 -31.09
CA ARG A 574 -9.45 -19.79 -31.29
C ARG A 574 -8.29 -18.89 -30.91
N CYS A 575 -8.20 -17.75 -31.58
CA CYS A 575 -7.24 -16.71 -31.26
C CYS A 575 -7.89 -15.60 -30.43
N LEU A 576 -7.10 -14.99 -29.55
CA LEU A 576 -7.42 -13.71 -28.94
C LEU A 576 -7.24 -12.62 -30.01
N GLU A 577 -8.31 -11.90 -30.30
CA GLU A 577 -8.38 -10.96 -31.41
C GLU A 577 -9.13 -9.70 -30.95
N LEU A 578 -8.84 -8.59 -31.62
CA LEU A 578 -9.60 -7.35 -31.52
C LEU A 578 -10.69 -7.33 -32.58
N GLN A 579 -11.88 -6.92 -32.18
CA GLN A 579 -13.00 -6.68 -33.07
C GLN A 579 -13.52 -5.26 -32.87
N GLU A 580 -13.76 -4.55 -33.97
CA GLU A 580 -14.38 -3.22 -33.93
C GLU A 580 -15.78 -3.30 -33.33
N ASN A 581 -16.05 -2.39 -32.40
CA ASN A 581 -17.35 -2.23 -31.78
C ASN A 581 -17.55 -0.75 -31.43
N SER A 582 -18.42 -0.06 -32.17
CA SER A 582 -18.73 1.36 -32.01
C SER A 582 -19.38 1.70 -30.67
N ASP A 583 -19.96 0.72 -29.98
CA ASP A 583 -20.71 0.91 -28.75
C ASP A 583 -19.79 0.93 -27.50
N ILE A 584 -18.48 0.73 -27.69
CA ILE A 584 -17.48 0.69 -26.61
C ILE A 584 -16.56 1.90 -26.72
N GLU A 585 -16.20 2.46 -25.57
CA GLU A 585 -15.43 3.72 -25.42
C GLU A 585 -14.20 3.81 -26.34
N TYR A 586 -13.44 2.72 -26.48
CA TYR A 586 -12.22 2.68 -27.30
C TYR A 586 -12.41 2.05 -28.68
N GLY A 587 -13.66 1.80 -29.11
CA GLY A 587 -14.01 1.31 -30.44
C GLY A 587 -13.61 -0.15 -30.75
N TYR A 588 -12.97 -0.85 -29.81
CA TYR A 588 -12.53 -2.24 -29.96
C TYR A 588 -12.86 -3.07 -28.72
N GLN A 589 -13.17 -4.34 -28.95
CA GLN A 589 -13.37 -5.34 -27.89
C GLN A 589 -12.49 -6.57 -28.10
N LEU A 590 -12.14 -7.20 -26.97
CA LEU A 590 -11.45 -8.48 -26.95
C LEU A 590 -12.43 -9.63 -27.21
N VAL A 591 -12.14 -10.43 -28.23
CA VAL A 591 -12.95 -11.57 -28.62
C VAL A 591 -12.11 -12.82 -28.81
N LEU A 592 -12.74 -14.00 -28.71
CA LEU A 592 -12.14 -15.27 -29.09
C LEU A 592 -12.81 -15.79 -30.35
N GLN A 593 -12.09 -15.80 -31.46
CA GLN A 593 -12.61 -16.18 -32.78
C GLN A 593 -11.62 -16.99 -33.61
N LYS A 594 -11.96 -17.29 -34.87
CA LYS A 594 -11.00 -17.90 -35.79
C LYS A 594 -9.84 -16.94 -36.01
N CYS A 595 -8.63 -17.47 -36.03
CA CYS A 595 -7.42 -16.69 -36.17
C CYS A 595 -7.44 -15.93 -37.50
N SER A 596 -7.35 -14.60 -37.42
CA SER A 596 -7.38 -13.72 -38.60
C SER A 596 -5.98 -13.25 -39.03
N GLY A 597 -4.97 -13.60 -38.23
CA GLY A 597 -3.58 -13.18 -38.43
C GLY A 597 -3.19 -11.94 -37.64
N GLN A 598 -4.00 -11.51 -36.66
CA GLN A 598 -3.61 -10.44 -35.75
C GLN A 598 -2.34 -10.79 -34.96
N ARG A 599 -1.53 -9.76 -34.75
CA ARG A 599 -0.20 -9.87 -34.14
C ARG A 599 -0.20 -9.17 -32.80
N TRP A 600 0.28 -9.90 -31.80
CA TRP A 600 0.42 -9.42 -30.43
C TRP A 600 1.89 -9.37 -30.04
N SER A 601 2.25 -8.41 -29.21
CA SER A 601 3.58 -8.27 -28.63
C SER A 601 3.49 -7.98 -27.14
N ILE A 602 4.37 -8.62 -26.37
CA ILE A 602 4.62 -8.24 -24.98
C ILE A 602 5.87 -7.35 -24.96
N THR A 603 5.74 -6.13 -24.48
CA THR A 603 6.80 -5.13 -24.44
C THR A 603 6.98 -4.58 -23.03
N ASN A 604 8.22 -4.41 -22.59
CA ASN A 604 8.48 -3.63 -21.38
C ASN A 604 8.20 -2.16 -21.65
N PHE A 605 7.65 -1.46 -20.67
CA PHE A 605 7.22 -0.08 -20.88
C PHE A 605 8.42 0.87 -20.76
N HIS A 606 9.10 1.12 -21.88
CA HIS A 606 10.02 2.24 -22.05
C HIS A 606 9.25 3.45 -22.60
N LYS A 607 8.58 4.23 -21.76
CA LYS A 607 8.51 5.66 -22.08
C LYS A 607 9.80 6.27 -21.57
N ASN A 608 10.52 6.97 -22.44
CA ASN A 608 11.58 7.88 -22.03
C ASN A 608 10.97 8.88 -21.04
N ILE A 609 11.11 8.60 -19.74
CA ILE A 609 10.82 9.56 -18.67
C ILE A 609 12.05 10.47 -18.60
N THR A 610 12.22 11.28 -19.64
CA THR A 610 13.05 12.47 -19.62
C THR A 610 12.10 13.61 -19.95
N ALA A 611 11.54 14.20 -18.91
CA ALA A 611 11.08 15.58 -18.89
C ALA A 611 11.68 16.20 -17.63
#